data_AF-A0A1Q7Y0H8-F1
#
_entry.id   AF-A0A1Q7Y0H8-F1
#
_cell.length_a   1.000
_cell.length_b   1.000
_cell.length_c   1.000
_cell.angle_alpha   90.00
_cell.angle_beta   90.00
_cell.angle_gamma   90.00
#
_symmetry.space_group_name_H-M   'P 1'
#
loop_
_entity.id
_entity.type
_entity.pdbx_description
1 polymer ?
#
loop_
_entity_poly.entity_id
_entity_poly.type
_entity_poly.pdbx_seq_one_letter_code
_entity_poly.pdbx_strand_id
1 'polypeptide(L)'
;MSAGAAGAPSRRPPVLVLAMGVAFLLLVAALLIGSITSPEFPPYAVTGPRGAPPRKSLVGPATYTLDASSTVRWRTFDFRRDAAVDSGPWDLAFRRFHVIAAPGGGIVDLGRVPFDSVAELPAVGYLGNALGSDTTNPGVGKWYDYNMLTHLLTSKRHVYGVRTPGGMYAKVEVMAYYCKDVGVACVTFRYAYQENGTRRVVP
;
A
#
# COMPACT_ATOMS: atom_id res chain seq x y z
N MET A 1 77.66 40.23 5.41
CA MET A 1 77.03 39.56 4.25
C MET A 1 75.66 39.09 4.70
N SER A 2 74.59 39.79 4.32
CA SER A 2 73.21 39.47 4.74
C SER A 2 72.43 39.03 3.51
N ALA A 3 72.00 37.77 3.48
CA ALA A 3 71.15 37.23 2.42
C ALA A 3 69.67 37.45 2.80
N GLY A 4 68.94 38.20 1.97
CA GLY A 4 67.51 38.44 2.13
C GLY A 4 66.69 37.22 1.73
N ALA A 5 65.81 36.77 2.63
CA ALA A 5 64.81 35.74 2.33
C ALA A 5 63.66 36.33 1.51
N ALA A 6 63.46 35.82 0.29
CA ALA A 6 62.31 36.15 -0.53
C ALA A 6 61.07 35.39 -0.02
N GLY A 7 60.08 36.12 0.49
CA GLY A 7 58.78 35.56 0.88
C GLY A 7 57.98 35.12 -0.34
N ALA A 8 57.55 33.85 -0.37
CA ALA A 8 56.68 33.33 -1.42
C ALA A 8 55.27 33.97 -1.33
N PRO A 9 54.65 34.39 -2.45
CA PRO A 9 53.33 35.00 -2.41
C PRO A 9 52.24 33.98 -2.06
N SER A 10 51.51 34.23 -0.97
CA SER A 10 50.35 33.44 -0.58
C SER A 10 49.19 33.69 -1.58
N ARG A 11 48.95 32.75 -2.50
CA ARG A 11 47.74 32.75 -3.34
C ARG A 11 46.54 32.32 -2.49
N ARG A 12 45.87 33.29 -1.87
CA ARG A 12 44.55 33.05 -1.27
C ARG A 12 43.57 32.77 -2.42
N PRO A 13 42.79 31.67 -2.36
CA PRO A 13 41.79 31.41 -3.39
C PRO A 13 40.77 32.56 -3.42
N PRO A 14 40.21 32.89 -4.60
CA PRO A 14 39.19 33.92 -4.70
C PRO A 14 38.01 33.56 -3.80
N VAL A 15 37.43 34.55 -3.13
CA VAL A 15 36.28 34.37 -2.22
C VAL A 15 35.13 33.60 -2.90
N LEU A 16 34.94 33.82 -4.20
CA LEU A 16 33.95 33.09 -5.01
C LEU A 16 34.21 31.58 -5.08
N VAL A 17 35.48 31.15 -5.18
CA VAL A 17 35.85 29.73 -5.24
C VAL A 17 35.60 29.04 -3.91
N LEU A 18 35.90 29.73 -2.80
CA LEU A 18 35.58 29.24 -1.45
C LEU A 18 34.06 29.13 -1.24
N ALA A 19 33.30 30.15 -1.67
CA ALA A 19 31.84 30.15 -1.58
C ALA A 19 31.22 29.01 -2.39
N MET A 20 31.69 28.77 -3.62
CA MET A 20 31.25 27.64 -4.44
C MET A 20 31.61 26.29 -3.83
N GLY A 21 32.80 26.16 -3.26
CA GLY A 21 33.21 24.94 -2.54
C GLY A 21 32.31 24.64 -1.34
N VAL A 22 31.97 25.65 -0.55
CA VAL A 22 31.03 25.52 0.57
C VAL A 22 29.63 25.14 0.09
N ALA A 23 29.11 25.80 -0.96
CA ALA A 23 27.80 25.49 -1.51
C ALA A 23 27.72 24.05 -2.05
N PHE A 24 28.78 23.58 -2.72
CA PHE A 24 28.87 22.20 -3.19
C PHE A 24 28.89 21.19 -2.03
N LEU A 25 29.69 21.46 -0.98
CA LEU A 25 29.72 20.59 0.21
C LEU A 25 28.37 20.55 0.92
N LEU A 26 27.64 21.67 1.00
CA LEU A 26 26.30 21.72 1.57
C LEU A 26 25.30 20.92 0.72
N LEU A 27 25.39 21.00 -0.62
CA LEU A 27 24.55 20.20 -1.51
C LEU A 27 24.84 18.70 -1.34
N VAL A 28 26.11 18.30 -1.33
CA VAL A 28 26.52 16.90 -1.12
C VAL A 28 26.05 16.42 0.25
N ALA A 29 26.23 17.21 1.31
CA ALA A 29 25.75 16.87 2.64
C ALA A 29 24.21 16.72 2.65
N ALA A 30 23.46 17.63 2.00
CA ALA A 30 22.00 17.53 1.92
C ALA A 30 21.54 16.28 1.16
N LEU A 31 22.22 15.93 0.06
CA LEU A 31 21.95 14.71 -0.70
C LEU A 31 22.27 13.45 0.11
N LEU A 32 23.39 13.44 0.84
CA LEU A 32 23.77 12.32 1.70
C LEU A 32 22.83 12.16 2.90
N ILE A 33 22.45 13.26 3.56
CA ILE A 33 21.48 13.25 4.67
C ILE A 33 20.13 12.73 4.18
N GLY A 34 19.62 13.24 3.06
CA GLY A 34 18.37 12.75 2.46
C GLY A 34 18.45 11.30 1.97
N SER A 35 19.64 10.81 1.63
CA SER A 35 19.85 9.41 1.22
C SER A 35 19.86 8.43 2.40
N ILE A 36 20.12 8.88 3.63
CA ILE A 36 20.23 8.01 4.82
C ILE A 36 18.89 7.95 5.60
N THR A 37 17.98 8.89 5.37
CA THR A 37 16.63 8.82 5.95
C THR A 37 15.82 7.72 5.26
N SER A 38 15.74 6.54 5.90
CA SER A 38 14.82 5.49 5.46
C SER A 38 13.38 5.96 5.66
N PRO A 39 12.46 5.73 4.69
CA PRO A 39 11.05 5.98 4.92
C PRO A 39 10.60 5.20 6.15
N GLU A 40 10.10 5.90 7.17
CA GLU A 40 9.51 5.24 8.32
C GLU A 40 8.27 4.49 7.83
N PHE A 41 8.31 3.16 7.91
CA PHE A 41 7.17 2.36 7.52
C PHE A 41 6.00 2.66 8.47
N PRO A 42 4.75 2.70 7.97
CA PRO A 42 3.60 2.77 8.85
C PRO A 42 3.68 1.67 9.91
N PRO A 43 3.29 1.93 11.17
CA PRO A 43 3.49 1.02 12.30
C PRO A 43 2.56 -0.22 12.28
N TYR A 44 2.03 -0.59 11.11
CA TYR A 44 1.22 -1.79 10.94
C TYR A 44 2.07 -3.04 11.16
N ALA A 45 1.47 -4.02 11.84
CA ALA A 45 2.02 -5.35 12.05
C ALA A 45 1.18 -6.36 11.24
N VAL A 46 1.78 -7.45 10.78
CA VAL A 46 1.03 -8.57 10.20
C VAL A 46 -0.01 -9.04 11.22
N THR A 47 -1.24 -9.17 10.76
CA THR A 47 -2.34 -9.62 11.60
C THR A 47 -2.13 -11.09 11.94
N GLY A 48 -1.94 -11.38 13.23
CA GLY A 48 -1.85 -12.74 13.74
C GLY A 48 -3.17 -13.51 13.58
N PRO A 49 -3.17 -14.83 13.80
CA PRO A 49 -4.37 -15.65 13.71
C PRO A 49 -5.49 -15.08 14.59
N ARG A 50 -6.64 -14.76 13.98
CA ARG A 50 -7.86 -14.38 14.71
C ARG A 50 -8.76 -15.61 14.82
N GLY A 51 -9.33 -15.83 16.00
CA GLY A 51 -10.41 -16.80 16.14
C GLY A 51 -11.61 -16.36 15.31
N ALA A 52 -12.39 -17.30 14.79
CA ALA A 52 -13.59 -16.96 14.02
C ALA A 52 -14.51 -16.07 14.87
N PRO A 53 -14.93 -14.90 14.36
CA PRO A 53 -15.79 -14.00 15.13
C PRO A 53 -17.13 -14.71 15.47
N PRO A 54 -17.78 -14.34 16.59
CA PRO A 54 -19.14 -14.79 16.87
C PRO A 54 -20.04 -14.43 15.68
N ARG A 55 -20.91 -15.35 15.24
CA ARG A 55 -21.87 -15.11 14.14
C ARG A 55 -22.80 -13.93 14.49
N LYS A 56 -22.38 -12.72 14.15
CA LYS A 56 -23.24 -11.55 14.01
C LYS A 56 -22.95 -10.96 12.64
N SER A 57 -24.01 -10.91 11.82
CA SER A 57 -24.06 -10.17 10.56
C SER A 57 -23.54 -8.74 10.81
N LEU A 58 -22.56 -8.32 10.00
CA LEU A 58 -21.65 -7.18 10.14
C LEU A 58 -20.41 -7.41 11.02
N VAL A 59 -19.36 -7.94 10.39
CA VAL A 59 -17.99 -7.78 10.88
C VAL A 59 -17.35 -6.65 10.06
N GLY A 60 -17.36 -5.45 10.60
CA GLY A 60 -16.79 -4.24 10.01
C GLY A 60 -17.00 -3.02 10.92
N PRO A 61 -16.14 -1.98 10.85
CA PRO A 61 -14.89 -1.96 10.11
C PRO A 61 -13.79 -2.76 10.83
N ALA A 62 -13.21 -3.73 10.16
CA ALA A 62 -12.02 -4.45 10.61
C ALA A 62 -10.82 -4.00 9.78
N THR A 63 -9.65 -3.88 10.43
CA THR A 63 -8.37 -3.65 9.75
C THR A 63 -7.59 -4.95 9.73
N TYR A 64 -7.04 -5.30 8.57
CA TYR A 64 -6.22 -6.49 8.37
C TYR A 64 -4.93 -6.14 7.64
N THR A 65 -3.84 -6.75 8.07
CA THR A 65 -2.51 -6.62 7.45
C THR A 65 -1.98 -8.00 7.12
N LEU A 66 -1.56 -8.22 5.87
CA LEU A 66 -1.01 -9.48 5.41
C LEU A 66 0.28 -9.32 4.62
N ASP A 67 1.07 -10.38 4.63
CA ASP A 67 2.25 -10.53 3.78
C ASP A 67 1.81 -10.95 2.36
N ALA A 68 1.98 -10.05 1.39
CA ALA A 68 1.81 -10.30 -0.04
C ALA A 68 3.15 -10.22 -0.78
N SER A 69 4.28 -10.38 -0.10
CA SER A 69 5.62 -10.17 -0.67
C SER A 69 6.02 -11.19 -1.73
N SER A 70 5.38 -12.36 -1.76
CA SER A 70 5.63 -13.39 -2.77
C SER A 70 5.41 -12.85 -4.19
N THR A 71 6.31 -13.21 -5.11
CA THR A 71 6.18 -12.93 -6.55
C THR A 71 5.39 -13.99 -7.29
N VAL A 72 5.15 -15.15 -6.67
CA VAL A 72 4.52 -16.31 -7.30
C VAL A 72 3.18 -16.62 -6.66
N ARG A 73 3.15 -16.72 -5.32
CA ARG A 73 1.98 -17.19 -4.56
C ARG A 73 1.05 -16.04 -4.23
N TRP A 74 -0.24 -16.29 -4.37
CA TRP A 74 -1.28 -15.39 -3.90
C TRP A 74 -1.53 -15.62 -2.41
N ARG A 75 -1.61 -14.54 -1.64
CA ARG A 75 -2.12 -14.58 -0.27
C ARG A 75 -3.63 -14.34 -0.31
N THR A 76 -4.40 -15.38 -0.04
CA THR A 76 -5.87 -15.37 -0.07
C THR A 76 -6.47 -14.95 1.27
N PHE A 77 -7.60 -14.24 1.22
CA PHE A 77 -8.33 -13.70 2.35
C PHE A 77 -9.81 -14.02 2.24
N ASP A 78 -10.43 -14.44 3.35
CA ASP A 78 -11.87 -14.70 3.47
C ASP A 78 -12.47 -13.70 4.47
N PHE A 79 -13.41 -12.89 4.00
CA PHE A 79 -14.05 -11.87 4.83
C PHE A 79 -14.82 -12.47 6.00
N ARG A 80 -15.50 -13.61 5.78
CA ARG A 80 -16.33 -14.27 6.77
C ARG A 80 -15.50 -14.84 7.92
N ARG A 81 -14.26 -15.23 7.64
CA ARG A 81 -13.32 -15.75 8.63
C ARG A 81 -12.48 -14.67 9.30
N ASP A 82 -12.51 -13.43 8.80
CA ASP A 82 -11.56 -12.36 9.18
C ASP A 82 -10.11 -12.89 9.21
N ALA A 83 -9.74 -13.62 8.17
CA ALA A 83 -8.48 -14.35 8.15
C ALA A 83 -7.95 -14.53 6.74
N ALA A 84 -6.63 -14.46 6.64
CA ALA A 84 -5.94 -15.05 5.51
C ALA A 84 -6.05 -16.58 5.59
N VAL A 85 -6.35 -17.22 4.47
CA VAL A 85 -6.60 -18.67 4.37
C VAL A 85 -5.59 -19.30 3.42
N ASP A 86 -5.13 -20.51 3.74
CA ASP A 86 -4.20 -21.27 2.89
C ASP A 86 -4.93 -22.24 1.94
N SER A 87 -6.18 -22.58 2.25
CA SER A 87 -7.03 -23.47 1.46
C SER A 87 -8.52 -23.19 1.69
N GLY A 88 -9.36 -23.67 0.77
CA GLY A 88 -10.81 -23.49 0.81
C GLY A 88 -11.30 -22.17 0.18
N PRO A 89 -12.55 -21.77 0.46
CA PRO A 89 -13.11 -20.54 -0.09
C PRO A 89 -12.34 -19.30 0.35
N TRP A 90 -12.17 -18.37 -0.58
CA TRP A 90 -11.56 -17.06 -0.39
C TRP A 90 -12.34 -16.02 -1.20
N ASP A 91 -12.18 -14.74 -0.88
CA ASP A 91 -12.91 -13.64 -1.50
C ASP A 91 -11.97 -12.66 -2.21
N LEU A 92 -10.82 -12.36 -1.60
CA LEU A 92 -9.76 -11.55 -2.18
C LEU A 92 -8.43 -12.29 -2.15
N ALA A 93 -7.56 -11.96 -3.10
CA ALA A 93 -6.18 -12.39 -3.05
C ALA A 93 -5.22 -11.25 -3.37
N PHE A 94 -4.07 -11.30 -2.72
CA PHE A 94 -3.03 -10.28 -2.79
C PHE A 94 -1.71 -10.89 -3.22
N ARG A 95 -1.01 -10.23 -4.14
CA ARG A 95 0.34 -10.61 -4.54
C ARG A 95 1.08 -9.38 -5.02
N ARG A 96 2.18 -9.03 -4.34
CA ARG A 96 2.84 -7.74 -4.50
C ARG A 96 1.81 -6.63 -4.35
N PHE A 97 1.68 -5.75 -5.34
CA PHE A 97 0.68 -4.69 -5.38
C PHE A 97 -0.63 -5.12 -6.09
N HIS A 98 -0.74 -6.36 -6.56
CA HIS A 98 -1.97 -6.84 -7.18
C HIS A 98 -3.01 -7.22 -6.13
N VAL A 99 -4.26 -6.86 -6.42
CA VAL A 99 -5.44 -7.29 -5.68
C VAL A 99 -6.42 -7.87 -6.69
N ILE A 100 -6.94 -9.06 -6.42
CA ILE A 100 -7.91 -9.75 -7.29
C ILE A 100 -9.07 -10.29 -6.46
N ALA A 101 -10.22 -10.49 -7.10
CA ALA A 101 -11.35 -11.17 -6.48
C ALA A 101 -11.26 -12.68 -6.72
N ALA A 102 -11.98 -13.45 -5.92
CA ALA A 102 -12.18 -14.87 -6.20
C ALA A 102 -12.90 -15.11 -7.53
N PRO A 103 -12.65 -16.23 -8.24
CA PRO A 103 -13.38 -16.58 -9.46
C PRO A 103 -14.89 -16.54 -9.26
N GLY A 104 -15.61 -15.85 -10.15
CA GLY A 104 -17.06 -15.60 -10.01
C GLY A 104 -17.43 -14.38 -9.14
N GLY A 105 -16.45 -13.78 -8.46
CA GLY A 105 -16.58 -12.48 -7.81
C GLY A 105 -16.14 -11.32 -8.71
N GLY A 106 -16.17 -10.10 -8.16
CA GLY A 106 -15.69 -8.91 -8.86
C GLY A 106 -15.52 -7.70 -7.96
N ILE A 107 -14.83 -6.68 -8.48
CA ILE A 107 -14.50 -5.44 -7.77
C ILE A 107 -15.05 -4.23 -8.54
N VAL A 108 -15.51 -3.22 -7.84
CA VAL A 108 -15.88 -1.91 -8.39
C VAL A 108 -15.21 -0.80 -7.58
N ASP A 109 -14.61 0.18 -8.26
CA ASP A 109 -14.01 1.36 -7.63
C ASP A 109 -15.12 2.41 -7.37
N LEU A 110 -15.28 2.81 -6.11
CA LEU A 110 -16.22 3.87 -5.71
C LEU A 110 -15.52 5.23 -5.59
N GLY A 111 -14.21 5.27 -5.86
CA GLY A 111 -13.37 6.44 -5.79
C GLY A 111 -12.93 6.79 -4.37
N ARG A 112 -12.34 7.98 -4.25
CA ARG A 112 -11.87 8.54 -2.99
C ARG A 112 -13.03 9.15 -2.19
N VAL A 113 -13.74 8.28 -1.49
CA VAL A 113 -14.83 8.65 -0.57
C VAL A 113 -14.48 8.21 0.86
N PRO A 114 -15.02 8.86 1.91
CA PRO A 114 -14.88 8.35 3.27
C PRO A 114 -15.44 6.92 3.38
N PHE A 115 -14.68 5.99 3.96
CA PHE A 115 -15.12 4.60 4.10
C PHE A 115 -16.47 4.47 4.83
N ASP A 116 -16.66 5.27 5.88
CA ASP A 116 -17.85 5.23 6.72
C ASP A 116 -19.08 5.86 6.04
N SER A 117 -18.90 6.69 5.00
CA SER A 117 -20.01 7.24 4.22
C SER A 117 -20.61 6.25 3.23
N VAL A 118 -19.91 5.16 2.89
CA VAL A 118 -20.42 4.12 2.01
C VAL A 118 -21.27 3.14 2.81
N ALA A 119 -22.57 3.41 2.88
CA ALA A 119 -23.53 2.56 3.58
C ALA A 119 -24.16 1.47 2.69
N GLU A 120 -24.24 1.71 1.38
CA GLU A 120 -24.81 0.78 0.41
C GLU A 120 -23.94 0.70 -0.84
N LEU A 121 -23.67 -0.52 -1.29
CA LEU A 121 -22.87 -0.80 -2.48
C LEU A 121 -23.73 -0.83 -3.75
N PRO A 122 -23.18 -0.50 -4.93
CA PRO A 122 -23.93 -0.58 -6.18
C PRO A 122 -24.32 -2.03 -6.50
N ALA A 123 -25.38 -2.22 -7.29
CA ALA A 123 -25.86 -3.54 -7.70
C ALA A 123 -25.10 -4.11 -8.92
N VAL A 124 -24.45 -3.25 -9.69
CA VAL A 124 -23.78 -3.56 -10.95
C VAL A 124 -22.42 -2.87 -11.01
N GLY A 125 -21.62 -3.19 -12.03
CA GLY A 125 -20.30 -2.56 -12.25
C GLY A 125 -19.12 -3.32 -11.64
N TYR A 126 -19.36 -4.48 -11.03
CA TYR A 126 -18.29 -5.36 -10.53
C TYR A 126 -17.57 -6.02 -11.70
N LEU A 127 -16.28 -5.74 -11.83
CA LEU A 127 -15.43 -6.30 -12.86
C LEU A 127 -14.72 -7.55 -12.34
N GLY A 128 -14.81 -8.64 -13.10
CA GLY A 128 -14.07 -9.87 -12.85
C GLY A 128 -12.58 -9.71 -13.15
N ASN A 129 -11.80 -10.72 -12.81
CA ASN A 129 -10.36 -10.70 -13.08
C ASN A 129 -10.09 -10.79 -14.60
N ALA A 130 -9.09 -10.05 -15.06
CA ALA A 130 -8.52 -10.16 -16.39
C ALA A 130 -7.30 -11.12 -16.34
N LEU A 131 -7.34 -12.16 -17.18
CA LEU A 131 -6.26 -13.12 -17.34
C LEU A 131 -5.32 -12.64 -18.45
N GLY A 132 -4.02 -12.71 -18.20
CA GLY A 132 -2.98 -12.32 -19.16
C GLY A 132 -1.63 -12.89 -18.74
N SER A 133 -0.53 -12.18 -19.06
CA SER A 133 0.80 -12.52 -18.52
C SER A 133 0.84 -12.48 -17.00
N ASP A 134 0.04 -11.59 -16.41
CA ASP A 134 -0.35 -11.65 -15.01
C ASP A 134 -1.87 -11.53 -14.84
N THR A 135 -2.40 -12.09 -13.76
CA THR A 135 -3.80 -11.92 -13.38
C THR A 135 -3.98 -10.59 -12.65
N THR A 136 -4.89 -9.78 -13.15
CA THR A 136 -5.23 -8.47 -12.56
C THR A 136 -6.74 -8.33 -12.41
N ASN A 137 -7.20 -7.33 -11.67
CA ASN A 137 -8.60 -6.97 -11.66
C ASN A 137 -8.76 -5.49 -12.06
N PRO A 138 -9.41 -5.17 -13.20
CA PRO A 138 -9.57 -3.80 -13.66
C PRO A 138 -10.46 -2.95 -12.74
N GLY A 139 -11.31 -3.59 -11.91
CA GLY A 139 -12.17 -2.92 -10.94
C GLY A 139 -11.45 -2.33 -9.75
N VAL A 140 -10.27 -2.86 -9.38
CA VAL A 140 -9.38 -2.21 -8.40
C VAL A 140 -8.34 -1.31 -9.10
N GLY A 141 -7.91 -1.70 -10.30
CA GLY A 141 -6.93 -0.97 -11.09
C GLY A 141 -5.63 -0.68 -10.31
N LYS A 142 -5.05 0.49 -10.57
CA LYS A 142 -3.92 1.01 -9.79
C LYS A 142 -4.46 1.72 -8.55
N TRP A 143 -4.64 0.97 -7.46
CA TRP A 143 -5.09 1.51 -6.16
C TRP A 143 -4.08 2.41 -5.46
N TYR A 144 -2.89 2.53 -6.01
CA TYR A 144 -1.78 3.32 -5.49
C TYR A 144 -1.32 4.38 -6.50
N ASP A 145 -0.75 5.45 -5.96
CA ASP A 145 0.10 6.40 -6.67
C ASP A 145 1.56 5.95 -6.56
N TYR A 146 2.27 6.00 -7.68
CA TYR A 146 3.68 5.65 -7.74
C TYR A 146 4.52 6.91 -7.88
N ASN A 147 5.43 7.14 -6.95
CA ASN A 147 6.35 8.26 -7.01
C ASN A 147 7.61 7.83 -7.79
N MET A 148 7.89 8.50 -8.92
CA MET A 148 9.02 8.17 -9.78
C MET A 148 10.40 8.49 -9.18
N LEU A 149 10.47 9.45 -8.24
CA LEU A 149 11.73 9.84 -7.60
C LEU A 149 12.10 8.88 -6.46
N THR A 150 11.11 8.50 -5.65
CA THR A 150 11.34 7.66 -4.46
C THR A 150 11.04 6.19 -4.70
N HIS A 151 10.41 5.84 -5.82
CA HIS A 151 9.90 4.51 -6.14
C HIS A 151 8.90 3.96 -5.11
N LEU A 152 8.29 4.83 -4.29
CA LEU A 152 7.32 4.44 -3.27
C LEU A 152 5.90 4.41 -3.80
N LEU A 153 5.11 3.47 -3.29
CA LEU A 153 3.70 3.29 -3.58
C LEU A 153 2.87 3.85 -2.43
N THR A 154 2.06 4.87 -2.69
CA THR A 154 1.14 5.44 -1.70
C THR A 154 -0.29 5.08 -2.06
N SER A 155 -1.09 4.62 -1.09
CA SER A 155 -2.50 4.32 -1.38
C SER A 155 -3.25 5.57 -1.83
N LYS A 156 -4.10 5.42 -2.85
CA LYS A 156 -5.06 6.47 -3.27
C LYS A 156 -6.21 6.65 -2.28
N ARG A 157 -6.36 5.75 -1.30
CA ARG A 157 -7.43 5.75 -0.30
C ARG A 157 -8.82 5.69 -0.95
N HIS A 158 -8.93 4.95 -2.05
CA HIS A 158 -10.19 4.65 -2.69
C HIS A 158 -10.93 3.56 -1.94
N VAL A 159 -12.25 3.67 -1.91
CA VAL A 159 -13.13 2.61 -1.40
C VAL A 159 -13.58 1.76 -2.57
N TYR A 160 -13.47 0.45 -2.42
CA TYR A 160 -13.83 -0.54 -3.40
C TYR A 160 -15.03 -1.35 -2.88
N GLY A 161 -16.02 -1.56 -3.75
CA GLY A 161 -17.02 -2.60 -3.53
C GLY A 161 -16.50 -3.94 -4.03
N VAL A 162 -16.74 -5.01 -3.28
CA VAL A 162 -16.42 -6.39 -3.65
C VAL A 162 -17.70 -7.21 -3.61
N ARG A 163 -17.99 -7.90 -4.70
CA ARG A 163 -19.01 -8.95 -4.75
C ARG A 163 -18.30 -10.30 -4.71
N THR A 164 -18.58 -11.10 -3.69
CA THR A 164 -17.99 -12.43 -3.54
C THR A 164 -18.65 -13.44 -4.49
N PRO A 165 -18.01 -14.60 -4.78
CA PRO A 165 -18.62 -15.65 -5.61
C PRO A 165 -19.95 -16.16 -5.05
N GLY A 166 -20.12 -16.11 -3.72
CA GLY A 166 -21.37 -16.49 -3.04
C GLY A 166 -22.48 -15.43 -3.12
N GLY A 167 -22.27 -14.31 -3.81
CA GLY A 167 -23.26 -13.23 -3.93
C GLY A 167 -23.29 -12.26 -2.76
N MET A 168 -22.28 -12.30 -1.89
CA MET A 168 -22.16 -11.44 -0.71
C MET A 168 -21.40 -10.17 -1.05
N TYR A 169 -21.51 -9.16 -0.21
CA TYR A 169 -20.92 -7.85 -0.46
C TYR A 169 -19.96 -7.44 0.65
N ALA A 170 -18.84 -6.83 0.25
CA ALA A 170 -17.90 -6.17 1.15
C ALA A 170 -17.50 -4.79 0.59
N LYS A 171 -17.18 -3.85 1.46
CA LYS A 171 -16.40 -2.66 1.09
C LYS A 171 -14.98 -2.80 1.62
N VAL A 172 -14.01 -2.33 0.86
CA VAL A 172 -12.58 -2.43 1.17
C VAL A 172 -11.88 -1.11 0.86
N GLU A 173 -10.97 -0.67 1.71
CA GLU A 173 -10.03 0.41 1.40
C GLU A 173 -8.62 -0.07 1.73
N VAL A 174 -7.73 -0.05 0.73
CA VAL A 174 -6.33 -0.38 0.95
C VAL A 174 -5.65 0.82 1.63
N MET A 175 -5.07 0.62 2.80
CA MET A 175 -4.46 1.65 3.64
C MET A 175 -2.99 1.90 3.29
N ALA A 176 -2.24 0.81 3.14
CA ALA A 176 -0.79 0.85 3.02
C ALA A 176 -0.26 -0.36 2.25
N TYR A 177 0.85 -0.15 1.56
CA TYR A 177 1.63 -1.19 0.89
C TYR A 177 2.83 -1.69 1.73
N TYR A 178 3.06 -1.03 2.86
CA TYR A 178 4.20 -1.28 3.74
C TYR A 178 3.77 -1.48 5.18
N CYS A 179 4.52 -2.29 5.91
CA CYS A 179 4.34 -2.54 7.34
C CYS A 179 5.70 -2.83 8.00
N LYS A 180 5.78 -2.76 9.33
CA LYS A 180 7.05 -2.91 10.05
C LYS A 180 7.65 -4.33 9.99
N ASP A 181 6.80 -5.36 9.88
CA ASP A 181 7.25 -6.75 10.02
C ASP A 181 7.83 -7.33 8.72
N VAL A 182 7.27 -6.92 7.56
CA VAL A 182 7.62 -7.46 6.23
C VAL A 182 8.27 -6.40 5.34
N GLY A 183 8.06 -5.11 5.60
CA GLY A 183 8.52 -4.02 4.74
C GLY A 183 7.65 -3.91 3.49
N VAL A 184 8.16 -4.31 2.33
CA VAL A 184 7.51 -4.12 1.02
C VAL A 184 6.44 -5.18 0.76
N ALA A 185 5.33 -4.79 0.15
CA ALA A 185 4.19 -5.67 -0.14
C ALA A 185 3.58 -6.30 1.11
N CYS A 186 3.60 -5.54 2.21
CA CYS A 186 2.83 -5.82 3.39
C CYS A 186 1.56 -4.99 3.36
N VAL A 187 0.50 -5.58 2.79
CA VAL A 187 -0.71 -4.85 2.47
C VAL A 187 -1.58 -4.74 3.72
N THR A 188 -1.87 -3.50 4.11
CA THR A 188 -2.87 -3.21 5.13
C THR A 188 -4.13 -2.68 4.45
N PHE A 189 -5.29 -3.23 4.80
CA PHE A 189 -6.58 -2.78 4.30
C PHE A 189 -7.60 -2.78 5.43
N ARG A 190 -8.61 -1.92 5.32
CA ARG A 190 -9.81 -1.99 6.15
C ARG A 190 -10.99 -2.48 5.34
N TYR A 191 -11.91 -3.21 5.96
CA TYR A 191 -13.07 -3.75 5.28
C TYR A 191 -14.29 -3.87 6.19
N ALA A 192 -15.46 -3.96 5.57
CA ALA A 192 -16.72 -4.32 6.21
C ALA A 192 -17.47 -5.29 5.31
N TYR A 193 -17.97 -6.38 5.89
CA TYR A 193 -18.57 -7.50 5.16
C TYR A 193 -19.99 -7.80 5.60
N GLN A 194 -20.86 -8.07 4.63
CA GLN A 194 -22.26 -8.36 4.83
C GLN A 194 -22.59 -9.81 4.48
N GLU A 195 -22.79 -10.65 5.50
CA GLU A 195 -23.10 -12.09 5.37
C GLU A 195 -24.60 -12.38 5.09
N ASN A 196 -25.49 -11.39 5.02
CA ASN A 196 -26.89 -11.62 4.61
C ASN A 196 -27.16 -11.39 3.11
N GLY A 197 -26.14 -11.01 2.35
CA GLY A 197 -26.22 -10.85 0.89
C GLY A 197 -26.82 -9.52 0.45
N THR A 198 -27.26 -8.69 1.40
CA THR A 198 -27.69 -7.32 1.10
C THR A 198 -26.48 -6.47 0.73
N ARG A 199 -26.72 -5.42 -0.04
CA ARG A 199 -25.70 -4.44 -0.42
C ARG A 199 -25.39 -3.45 0.69
N ARG A 200 -26.07 -3.54 1.84
CA ARG A 200 -25.92 -2.63 2.97
C ARG A 200 -24.75 -3.05 3.85
N VAL A 201 -23.68 -2.27 3.80
CA VAL A 201 -22.38 -2.50 4.47
C VAL A 201 -22.08 -1.35 5.43
N VAL A 202 -22.97 -1.14 6.40
CA VAL A 202 -22.74 -0.15 7.45
C VAL A 202 -21.54 -0.55 8.33
N PRO A 203 -20.81 0.39 8.91
CA PRO A 203 -19.90 0.10 10.03
C PRO A 203 -20.64 -0.44 11.25
#